data_AF-A0A915LL35-F1
#
_entry.id   AF-A0A915LL35-F1
#
_cell.length_a   1.000
_cell.length_b   1.000
_cell.length_c   1.000
_cell.angle_alpha   90.00
_cell.angle_beta   90.00
_cell.angle_gamma   90.00
#
_symmetry.space_group_name_H-M   'P 1'
#
loop_
_entity.id
_entity.type
_entity.pdbx_description
1 polymer ?
#
loop_
_entity_poly.entity_id
_entity_poly.type
_entity_poly.pdbx_seq_one_letter_code
_entity_poly.pdbx_strand_id
1 'polypeptide(L)'
;MLRKLLKGKNKSKSEVVHKASPFNYVHHESYDESEAASNTSSEAATSHGGPTTCPCGKYYRYEFTSELVAYNGGIELNLNVRMEDSIDSGTHGTIYHAILLQQSDICVVVKDMLFQHEYAPYQLKAANNEVSVLKKMAGDQSVIEYYGHNFVEYKDDAEIYGKFSIVLELGGANLKSYIQQNIVNINDEDDKSQFITKVAGGAAHALRRFHKYYGIHMDIKPHNFVISLENNSDSRIIESKLIDFSTSVYMDGKVTRKVDVYSFGVMIYKLLHKLNKDFDKINKNDLKIIKETPFFKARLNHVIKARDFFIMMISTV
;
A
#
# COMPACT_ATOMS: atom_id res chain seq x y z
N MET A 1 -11.64 -28.82 -4.80
CA MET A 1 -12.24 -29.68 -3.77
C MET A 1 -12.57 -28.94 -2.44
N LEU A 2 -12.50 -27.60 -2.41
CA LEU A 2 -12.70 -26.77 -1.20
C LEU A 2 -13.87 -25.75 -1.34
N ARG A 3 -15.00 -26.17 -1.94
CA ARG A 3 -16.16 -25.27 -2.22
C ARG A 3 -17.51 -25.75 -1.67
N LYS A 4 -17.53 -26.68 -0.69
CA LYS A 4 -18.79 -27.30 -0.19
C LYS A 4 -19.10 -27.18 1.30
N LEU A 5 -18.40 -26.36 2.09
CA LEU A 5 -18.55 -26.37 3.57
C LEU A 5 -19.05 -25.08 4.25
N LEU A 6 -19.62 -24.11 3.54
CA LEU A 6 -20.13 -22.89 4.20
C LEU A 6 -21.58 -22.58 3.82
N LYS A 7 -22.50 -23.36 4.39
CA LYS A 7 -23.89 -22.97 4.64
C LYS A 7 -24.25 -23.39 6.07
N GLY A 8 -24.04 -22.48 7.02
CA GLY A 8 -24.50 -22.60 8.40
C GLY A 8 -24.83 -21.21 8.92
N LYS A 9 -26.11 -20.96 9.18
CA LYS A 9 -26.60 -19.80 9.93
C LYS A 9 -26.06 -19.87 11.35
N ASN A 10 -25.64 -18.75 11.93
CA ASN A 10 -26.16 -18.29 13.22
C ASN A 10 -25.79 -16.82 13.48
N LYS A 11 -26.80 -16.07 13.92
CA LYS A 11 -26.69 -14.75 14.53
C LYS A 11 -26.41 -14.96 16.01
N SER A 12 -25.31 -14.41 16.51
CA SER A 12 -25.19 -14.00 17.91
C SER A 12 -24.40 -12.70 17.94
N LYS A 13 -25.06 -11.60 18.33
CA LYS A 13 -24.36 -10.37 18.72
C LYS A 13 -23.78 -10.63 20.11
N SER A 14 -22.48 -10.77 20.22
CA SER A 14 -21.75 -10.63 21.49
C SER A 14 -21.20 -9.21 21.56
N GLU A 15 -21.77 -8.38 22.44
CA GLU A 15 -21.11 -7.16 22.89
C GLU A 15 -19.95 -7.57 23.79
N VAL A 16 -18.72 -7.43 23.28
CA VAL A 16 -17.51 -7.54 24.10
C VAL A 16 -17.07 -6.12 24.42
N VAL A 17 -17.33 -5.68 25.65
CA VAL A 17 -16.84 -4.41 26.19
C VAL A 17 -15.41 -4.63 26.66
N HIS A 18 -14.43 -4.26 25.84
CA HIS A 18 -13.05 -4.16 26.28
C HIS A 18 -12.85 -2.82 26.98
N LYS A 19 -12.58 -2.86 28.30
CA LYS A 19 -12.03 -1.71 29.02
C LYS A 19 -10.60 -1.51 28.54
N ALA A 20 -10.35 -0.49 27.74
CA ALA A 20 -9.00 -0.08 27.39
C ALA A 20 -8.31 0.52 28.62
N SER A 21 -7.11 0.04 28.94
CA SER A 21 -6.19 0.71 29.86
C SER A 21 -5.62 1.95 29.18
N PRO A 22 -5.46 3.09 29.88
CA PRO A 22 -4.84 4.27 29.29
C PRO A 22 -3.38 3.97 28.92
N PHE A 23 -3.01 4.30 27.69
CA PHE A 23 -1.62 4.26 27.21
C PHE A 23 -0.82 5.32 27.96
N ASN A 24 0.02 4.87 28.91
CA ASN A 24 1.06 5.73 29.49
C ASN A 24 2.28 5.72 28.56
N TYR A 25 2.59 6.88 27.98
CA TYR A 25 3.85 7.13 27.29
C TYR A 25 4.99 7.10 28.32
N VAL A 26 5.82 6.06 28.30
CA VAL A 26 7.03 5.99 29.12
C VAL A 26 8.21 6.47 28.27
N HIS A 27 8.82 7.59 28.67
CA HIS A 27 10.13 7.99 28.18
C HIS A 27 11.18 7.01 28.71
N HIS A 28 11.86 6.29 27.82
CA HIS A 28 13.02 5.48 28.19
C HIS A 28 14.30 6.31 28.05
N GLU A 29 15.00 6.46 29.18
CA GLU A 29 16.36 6.96 29.27
C GLU A 29 17.35 5.94 28.68
N SER A 30 18.37 6.45 28.02
CA SER A 30 19.48 5.71 27.42
C SER A 30 20.34 5.03 28.48
N TYR A 31 20.57 3.72 28.35
CA TYR A 31 21.55 2.99 29.14
C TYR A 31 22.91 2.97 28.46
N ASP A 32 23.93 3.28 29.26
CA ASP A 32 25.36 3.28 28.97
C ASP A 32 25.90 1.84 28.98
N GLU A 33 26.72 1.49 27.99
CA GLU A 33 27.42 0.21 27.92
C GLU A 33 28.81 0.33 28.57
N SER A 34 29.02 -0.39 29.68
CA SER A 34 30.31 -1.04 29.95
C SER A 34 30.21 -2.04 31.10
N GLU A 35 30.57 -3.31 30.83
CA GLU A 35 31.69 -4.00 31.47
C GLU A 35 31.72 -5.48 31.09
N ALA A 36 32.94 -5.96 30.84
CA ALA A 36 33.27 -7.34 30.52
C ALA A 36 33.55 -8.17 31.78
N ALA A 37 33.09 -9.42 31.80
CA ALA A 37 33.69 -10.45 32.64
C ALA A 37 33.52 -11.85 32.01
N SER A 38 34.64 -12.55 31.93
CA SER A 38 34.79 -13.95 31.56
C SER A 38 34.21 -14.88 32.63
N ASN A 39 33.54 -15.96 32.24
CA ASN A 39 33.67 -17.24 32.93
C ASN A 39 33.25 -18.43 32.05
N THR A 40 34.04 -19.48 32.14
CA THR A 40 33.89 -20.78 31.50
C THR A 40 33.10 -21.72 32.40
N SER A 41 32.10 -22.41 31.85
CA SER A 41 31.74 -23.78 32.26
C SER A 41 30.81 -24.42 31.23
N SER A 42 31.01 -25.72 31.07
CA SER A 42 30.41 -26.64 30.12
C SER A 42 28.98 -27.06 30.50
N GLU A 43 28.27 -27.61 29.50
CA GLU A 43 27.05 -28.45 29.60
C GLU A 43 25.69 -27.75 29.48
N ALA A 44 25.24 -27.60 28.23
CA ALA A 44 24.14 -28.35 27.63
C ALA A 44 23.83 -27.66 26.30
N ALA A 45 24.12 -28.33 25.18
CA ALA A 45 23.74 -27.82 23.86
C ALA A 45 22.22 -27.97 23.67
N THR A 46 21.43 -27.17 24.39
CA THR A 46 20.14 -26.73 23.86
C THR A 46 20.48 -26.02 22.57
N SER A 47 20.06 -26.56 21.43
CA SER A 47 20.07 -25.84 20.18
C SER A 47 19.18 -24.62 20.38
N HIS A 48 19.75 -23.53 20.89
CA HIS A 48 19.15 -22.21 20.86
C HIS A 48 19.03 -21.90 19.38
N GLY A 49 17.88 -22.27 18.82
CA GLY A 49 17.50 -21.93 17.46
C GLY A 49 17.78 -20.45 17.34
N GLY A 50 18.70 -20.09 16.43
CA GLY A 50 19.06 -18.70 16.20
C GLY A 50 17.80 -17.85 16.00
N PRO A 51 17.89 -16.54 16.24
CA PRO A 51 16.72 -15.68 16.21
C PRO A 51 15.98 -15.85 14.88
N THR A 52 14.76 -16.37 14.96
CA THR A 52 13.95 -16.65 13.76
C THR A 52 13.53 -15.32 13.14
N THR A 53 13.81 -15.14 11.86
CA THR A 53 13.37 -13.97 11.10
C THR A 53 11.93 -14.12 10.61
N CYS A 54 11.32 -13.00 10.22
CA CYS A 54 10.07 -12.99 9.48
C CYS A 54 10.29 -13.57 8.06
N PRO A 55 9.23 -14.01 7.38
CA PRO A 55 9.33 -14.63 6.04
C PRO A 55 10.08 -13.80 4.98
N CYS A 56 10.01 -12.47 5.04
CA CYS A 56 10.75 -11.61 4.12
C CYS A 56 12.19 -11.31 4.57
N GLY A 57 12.64 -11.87 5.70
CA GLY A 57 14.00 -11.73 6.22
C GLY A 57 14.34 -10.36 6.79
N LYS A 58 13.40 -9.42 6.85
CA LYS A 58 13.66 -8.03 7.27
C LYS A 58 13.77 -7.82 8.77
N TYR A 59 13.03 -8.61 9.56
CA TYR A 59 12.88 -8.42 11.00
C TYR A 59 13.00 -9.75 11.73
N TYR A 60 13.38 -9.71 12.99
CA TYR A 60 13.30 -10.84 13.90
C TYR A 60 11.90 -10.96 14.50
N ARG A 61 11.45 -12.19 14.78
CA ARG A 61 10.10 -12.43 15.30
C ARG A 61 9.83 -11.79 16.66
N TYR A 62 10.85 -11.66 17.51
CA TYR A 62 10.69 -11.04 18.83
C TYR A 62 10.36 -9.54 18.74
N GLU A 63 10.56 -8.90 17.58
CA GLU A 63 10.23 -7.49 17.36
C GLU A 63 8.73 -7.24 17.10
N PHE A 64 7.92 -8.30 16.95
CA PHE A 64 6.48 -8.17 16.75
C PHE A 64 5.77 -8.25 18.10
N THR A 65 5.74 -7.13 18.81
CA THR A 65 5.33 -7.05 20.22
C THR A 65 3.83 -6.85 20.44
N SER A 66 3.08 -6.48 19.40
CA SER A 66 1.64 -6.16 19.51
C SER A 66 0.77 -7.22 18.87
N GLU A 67 -0.33 -7.59 19.51
CA GLU A 67 -1.34 -8.47 18.94
C GLU A 67 -2.48 -7.64 18.32
N LEU A 68 -2.96 -8.05 17.15
CA LEU A 68 -4.11 -7.47 16.49
C LEU A 68 -5.03 -8.56 15.97
N VAL A 69 -6.33 -8.37 16.19
CA VAL A 69 -7.37 -9.25 15.64
C VAL A 69 -8.07 -8.53 14.50
N ALA A 70 -8.13 -9.16 13.33
CA ALA A 70 -8.87 -8.69 12.18
C ALA A 70 -9.92 -9.70 11.74
N TYR A 71 -10.91 -9.26 10.97
CA TYR A 71 -12.01 -10.10 10.54
C TYR A 71 -12.21 -10.07 9.02
N ASN A 72 -12.52 -11.24 8.46
CA ASN A 72 -12.95 -11.40 7.08
C ASN A 72 -14.12 -12.40 6.97
N GLY A 73 -15.32 -11.88 6.66
CA GLY A 73 -16.50 -12.73 6.51
C GLY A 73 -16.88 -13.53 7.77
N GLY A 74 -16.52 -13.04 8.96
CA GLY A 74 -16.72 -13.72 10.24
C GLY A 74 -15.58 -14.66 10.65
N ILE A 75 -14.54 -14.79 9.83
CA ILE A 75 -13.29 -15.49 10.20
C ILE A 75 -12.41 -14.50 10.95
N GLU A 76 -11.96 -14.91 12.12
CA GLU A 76 -11.02 -14.17 12.97
C GLU A 76 -9.58 -14.46 12.53
N LEU A 77 -8.79 -13.39 12.37
CA LEU A 77 -7.40 -13.40 11.94
C LEU A 77 -6.53 -12.86 13.07
N ASN A 78 -5.59 -13.67 13.56
CA ASN A 78 -4.65 -13.27 14.60
C ASN A 78 -3.32 -12.83 13.98
N LEU A 79 -2.92 -11.59 14.29
CA LEU A 79 -1.72 -10.96 13.78
C LEU A 79 -0.76 -10.58 14.91
N ASN A 80 0.52 -10.81 14.68
CA ASN A 80 1.58 -10.15 15.44
C ASN A 80 2.09 -8.97 14.62
N VAL A 81 2.04 -7.78 15.20
CA VAL A 81 2.31 -6.51 14.54
C VAL A 81 3.54 -5.87 15.19
N ARG A 82 4.44 -5.36 14.35
CA ARG A 82 5.57 -4.53 14.77
C ARG A 82 5.12 -3.08 14.67
N MET A 83 4.69 -2.52 15.80
CA MET A 83 4.15 -1.16 15.87
C MET A 83 5.24 -0.07 16.00
N GLU A 84 6.45 -0.44 16.42
CA GLU A 84 7.51 0.53 16.77
C GLU A 84 8.10 1.25 15.55
N ASP A 85 8.16 0.57 14.39
CA ASP A 85 8.66 1.15 13.14
C ASP A 85 7.56 1.09 12.06
N SER A 86 6.90 2.22 11.83
CA SER A 86 6.01 2.33 10.68
C SER A 86 6.81 2.25 9.37
N ILE A 87 6.28 1.52 8.40
CA ILE A 87 6.82 1.48 7.03
C ILE A 87 6.60 2.84 6.36
N ASP A 88 5.44 3.44 6.62
CA ASP A 88 5.02 4.73 6.07
C ASP A 88 3.96 5.36 6.99
N SER A 89 3.83 6.68 6.93
CA SER A 89 2.78 7.42 7.65
C SER A 89 2.32 8.59 6.81
N GLY A 90 1.00 8.79 6.74
CA GLY A 90 0.45 9.90 5.98
C GLY A 90 -0.98 10.23 6.37
N THR A 91 -1.63 11.07 5.57
CA THR A 91 -3.01 11.54 5.82
C THR A 91 -4.05 10.41 5.82
N HIS A 92 -3.71 9.24 5.26
CA HIS A 92 -4.59 8.08 5.15
C HIS A 92 -4.28 6.99 6.18
N GLY A 93 -3.49 7.32 7.21
CA GLY A 93 -3.12 6.39 8.28
C GLY A 93 -1.63 6.05 8.30
N THR A 94 -1.31 5.15 9.23
CA THR A 94 0.03 4.62 9.44
C THR A 94 0.09 3.18 8.95
N ILE A 95 1.19 2.84 8.30
CA ILE A 95 1.42 1.53 7.68
C ILE A 95 2.43 0.78 8.53
N TYR A 96 2.08 -0.42 8.99
CA TYR A 96 2.93 -1.27 9.82
C TYR A 96 3.22 -2.60 9.14
N HIS A 97 4.37 -3.19 9.45
CA HIS A 97 4.68 -4.56 9.10
C HIS A 97 4.07 -5.51 10.14
N ALA A 98 3.46 -6.60 9.68
CA ALA A 98 2.93 -7.64 10.56
C ALA A 98 3.19 -9.05 10.02
N ILE A 99 2.99 -10.04 10.87
CA ILE A 99 2.99 -11.47 10.54
C ILE A 99 1.61 -12.04 10.86
N LEU A 100 0.99 -12.71 9.88
CA LEU A 100 -0.24 -13.47 10.09
C LEU A 100 0.12 -14.89 10.56
N LEU A 101 -0.35 -15.29 11.74
CA LEU A 101 0.09 -16.53 12.40
C LEU A 101 -0.64 -17.80 11.95
N GLN A 102 -1.79 -17.67 11.29
CA GLN A 102 -2.73 -18.79 11.13
C GLN A 102 -2.48 -19.71 9.91
N GLN A 103 -1.64 -19.34 8.93
CA GLN A 103 -1.63 -20.02 7.61
C GLN A 103 -0.26 -20.31 7.00
N SER A 104 0.77 -20.54 7.82
CA SER A 104 2.18 -20.26 7.51
C SER A 104 2.45 -18.79 7.77
N ASP A 105 3.47 -18.50 8.57
CA ASP A 105 3.84 -17.12 8.86
C ASP A 105 4.00 -16.39 7.53
N ILE A 106 3.12 -15.45 7.25
CA ILE A 106 3.19 -14.60 6.06
C ILE A 106 3.38 -13.16 6.51
N CYS A 107 4.28 -12.46 5.84
CA CYS A 107 4.42 -11.02 6.04
C CYS A 107 3.23 -10.30 5.40
N VAL A 108 2.60 -9.42 6.17
CA VAL A 108 1.47 -8.60 5.76
C VAL A 108 1.71 -7.15 6.15
N VAL A 109 0.84 -6.28 5.65
CA VAL A 109 0.79 -4.87 6.02
C VAL A 109 -0.48 -4.60 6.81
N VAL A 110 -0.36 -3.82 7.88
CA VAL A 110 -1.50 -3.26 8.60
C VAL A 110 -1.57 -1.76 8.34
N LYS A 111 -2.64 -1.30 7.70
CA LYS A 111 -2.97 0.12 7.55
C LYS A 111 -3.91 0.54 8.67
N ASP A 112 -3.40 1.32 9.60
CA ASP A 112 -4.14 1.85 10.74
C ASP A 112 -4.58 3.30 10.49
N MET A 113 -5.88 3.53 10.59
CA MET A 113 -6.49 4.85 10.47
C MET A 113 -7.11 5.23 11.82
N LEU A 114 -6.66 6.36 12.37
CA LEU A 114 -7.26 6.98 13.54
C LEU A 114 -8.27 8.03 13.08
N PHE A 115 -9.48 7.93 13.61
CA PHE A 115 -10.56 8.89 13.34
C PHE A 115 -10.75 9.79 14.54
N GLN A 116 -10.73 11.09 14.29
CA GLN A 116 -10.93 12.11 15.31
C GLN A 116 -12.16 12.95 14.98
N HIS A 117 -13.03 13.06 15.98
CA HIS A 117 -14.07 14.09 16.12
C HIS A 117 -14.91 14.32 14.85
N GLU A 118 -14.81 15.50 14.23
CA GLU A 118 -15.74 15.98 13.20
C GLU A 118 -15.60 15.29 11.83
N TYR A 119 -14.43 14.73 11.51
CA TYR A 119 -14.17 14.08 10.22
C TYR A 119 -14.40 12.58 10.24
N ALA A 120 -14.64 12.00 11.41
CA ALA A 120 -14.81 10.55 11.57
C ALA A 120 -15.84 9.94 10.60
N PRO A 121 -17.02 10.55 10.33
CA PRO A 121 -17.97 10.00 9.36
C PRO A 121 -17.40 9.91 7.93
N TYR A 122 -16.63 10.91 7.50
CA TYR A 122 -16.04 10.94 6.16
C TYR A 122 -14.89 9.96 6.03
N GLN A 123 -14.03 9.89 7.05
CA GLN A 123 -12.90 8.96 7.07
C GLN A 123 -13.39 7.51 7.17
N LEU A 124 -14.39 7.23 8.01
CA LEU A 124 -15.02 5.93 8.11
C LEU A 124 -15.72 5.54 6.79
N LYS A 125 -16.36 6.49 6.10
CA LYS A 125 -16.93 6.25 4.77
C LYS A 125 -15.83 5.88 3.75
N ALA A 126 -14.70 6.58 3.77
CA ALA A 126 -13.57 6.30 2.89
C ALA A 126 -12.95 4.92 3.18
N ALA A 127 -12.70 4.59 4.45
CA ALA A 127 -12.19 3.29 4.87
C ALA A 127 -13.14 2.13 4.49
N ASN A 128 -14.46 2.32 4.70
CA ASN A 128 -15.45 1.34 4.29
C ASN A 128 -15.52 1.19 2.76
N ASN A 129 -15.36 2.29 2.01
CA ASN A 129 -15.28 2.22 0.55
C ASN A 129 -14.09 1.35 0.14
N GLU A 130 -12.90 1.64 0.67
CA GLU A 130 -11.68 0.88 0.39
C GLU A 130 -11.87 -0.63 0.64
N VAL A 131 -12.36 -1.01 1.83
CA VAL A 131 -12.65 -2.42 2.16
C VAL A 131 -13.69 -3.02 1.21
N SER A 132 -14.72 -2.26 0.82
CA SER A 132 -15.77 -2.76 -0.07
C SER A 132 -15.26 -3.07 -1.48
N VAL A 133 -14.34 -2.25 -2.00
CA VAL A 133 -13.73 -2.48 -3.31
C VAL A 133 -12.74 -3.64 -3.20
N LEU A 134 -11.86 -3.64 -2.19
CA LEU A 134 -10.88 -4.70 -1.94
C LEU A 134 -11.53 -6.08 -1.85
N LYS A 135 -12.62 -6.23 -1.07
CA LYS A 135 -13.37 -7.50 -0.97
C LYS A 135 -13.89 -8.01 -2.31
N LYS A 136 -14.26 -7.12 -3.24
CA LYS A 136 -14.73 -7.51 -4.58
C LYS A 136 -13.59 -7.92 -5.51
N MET A 137 -12.38 -7.46 -5.21
CA MET A 137 -11.17 -7.71 -6.01
C MET A 137 -10.33 -8.88 -5.47
N ALA A 138 -10.78 -9.57 -4.41
CA ALA A 138 -10.06 -10.67 -3.79
C ALA A 138 -9.61 -11.72 -4.82
N GLY A 139 -8.32 -12.05 -4.82
CA GLY A 139 -7.68 -12.95 -5.77
C GLY A 139 -7.26 -12.33 -7.11
N ASP A 140 -7.50 -11.04 -7.37
CA ASP A 140 -6.98 -10.36 -8.56
C ASP A 140 -5.51 -9.96 -8.37
N GLN A 141 -4.62 -10.61 -9.12
CA GLN A 141 -3.17 -10.39 -9.03
C GLN A 141 -2.69 -8.96 -9.35
N SER A 142 -3.54 -8.11 -9.91
CA SER A 142 -3.21 -6.71 -10.21
C SER A 142 -3.60 -5.71 -9.13
N VAL A 143 -4.18 -6.21 -8.03
CA VAL A 143 -4.64 -5.45 -6.88
C VAL A 143 -3.99 -6.06 -5.65
N ILE A 144 -3.70 -5.24 -4.64
CA ILE A 144 -3.14 -5.75 -3.39
C ILE A 144 -4.15 -6.67 -2.70
N GLU A 145 -3.72 -7.85 -2.28
CA GLU A 145 -4.64 -8.80 -1.65
C GLU A 145 -5.13 -8.28 -0.29
N TYR A 146 -6.40 -8.52 0.00
CA TYR A 146 -7.05 -8.14 1.25
C TYR A 146 -7.24 -9.36 2.14
N TYR A 147 -6.68 -9.31 3.34
CA TYR A 147 -6.85 -10.40 4.30
C TYR A 147 -8.02 -10.15 5.24
N GLY A 148 -8.17 -8.94 5.77
CA GLY A 148 -9.20 -8.62 6.75
C GLY A 148 -9.16 -7.17 7.22
N HIS A 149 -10.04 -6.83 8.15
CA HIS A 149 -10.10 -5.50 8.75
C HIS A 149 -10.66 -5.58 10.17
N ASN A 150 -10.36 -4.57 10.98
CA ASN A 150 -10.93 -4.37 12.30
C ASN A 150 -11.38 -2.93 12.47
N PHE A 151 -12.43 -2.71 13.25
CA PHE A 151 -12.84 -1.38 13.67
C PHE A 151 -13.11 -1.41 15.17
N VAL A 152 -12.37 -0.58 15.90
CA VAL A 152 -12.55 -0.38 17.34
C VAL A 152 -13.08 1.02 17.54
N GLU A 153 -14.28 1.11 18.12
CA GLU A 153 -14.87 2.37 18.55
C GLU A 153 -14.52 2.61 20.02
N TYR A 154 -14.10 3.82 20.32
CA TYR A 154 -13.85 4.28 21.67
C TYR A 154 -14.83 5.40 22.00
N LYS A 155 -15.30 5.40 23.24
CA LYS A 155 -16.23 6.42 23.76
C LYS A 155 -15.59 7.04 24.98
N ASP A 156 -15.34 8.35 24.91
CA ASP A 156 -14.88 9.14 26.06
C ASP A 156 -15.71 10.42 26.13
N ASP A 157 -16.39 10.64 27.25
CA ASP A 157 -17.12 11.89 27.60
C ASP A 157 -17.75 12.67 26.43
N ALA A 158 -18.54 11.98 25.59
CA ALA A 158 -19.27 12.46 24.41
C ALA A 158 -18.51 12.56 23.07
N GLU A 159 -17.22 12.24 23.04
CA GLU A 159 -16.43 12.10 21.82
C GLU A 159 -16.34 10.63 21.37
N ILE A 160 -16.63 10.41 20.09
CA ILE A 160 -16.38 9.12 19.43
C ILE A 160 -15.08 9.25 18.66
N TYR A 161 -14.05 8.54 19.12
CA TYR A 161 -12.86 8.26 18.33
C TYR A 161 -12.85 6.79 17.93
N GLY A 162 -12.23 6.49 16.81
CA GLY A 162 -12.21 5.14 16.27
C GLY A 162 -10.87 4.80 15.66
N LYS A 163 -10.51 3.52 15.72
CA LYS A 163 -9.37 2.97 15.01
C LYS A 163 -9.88 1.96 13.99
N PHE A 164 -9.51 2.14 12.73
CA PHE A 164 -9.82 1.22 11.65
C PHE A 164 -8.53 0.65 11.07
N SER A 165 -8.38 -0.66 11.16
CA SER A 165 -7.20 -1.39 10.70
C SER A 165 -7.56 -2.21 9.47
N ILE A 166 -6.77 -2.14 8.41
CA ILE A 166 -6.90 -3.00 7.22
C ILE A 166 -5.65 -3.87 7.10
N VAL A 167 -5.84 -5.18 6.96
CA VAL A 167 -4.76 -6.14 6.74
C VAL A 167 -4.66 -6.44 5.24
N LEU A 168 -3.49 -6.17 4.67
CA LEU A 168 -3.19 -6.26 3.24
C LEU A 168 -1.95 -7.12 2.98
N GLU A 169 -1.81 -7.62 1.77
CA GLU A 169 -0.54 -8.16 1.27
C GLU A 169 0.62 -7.16 1.44
N LEU A 170 1.79 -7.69 1.78
CA LEU A 170 3.02 -6.92 1.75
C LEU A 170 3.50 -6.79 0.30
N GLY A 171 3.38 -5.58 -0.26
CA GLY A 171 4.00 -5.22 -1.53
C GLY A 171 5.48 -4.84 -1.38
N GLY A 172 6.13 -4.65 -2.53
CA GLY A 172 7.45 -4.01 -2.61
C GLY A 172 7.37 -2.49 -2.45
N ALA A 173 8.39 -1.79 -2.93
CA ALA A 173 8.39 -0.33 -2.94
C ALA A 173 7.23 0.23 -3.79
N ASN A 174 6.71 1.40 -3.44
CA ASN A 174 5.80 2.12 -4.33
C ASN A 174 6.55 2.61 -5.60
N LEU A 175 5.81 2.90 -6.67
CA LEU A 175 6.37 3.24 -7.99
C LEU A 175 7.39 4.39 -7.92
N LYS A 176 7.12 5.41 -7.10
CA LYS A 176 8.01 6.57 -6.96
C LYS A 176 9.34 6.14 -6.34
N SER A 177 9.29 5.47 -5.19
CA SER A 177 10.50 5.00 -4.50
C SER A 177 11.28 4.01 -5.36
N TYR A 178 10.57 3.08 -6.00
CA TYR A 178 11.19 2.07 -6.86
C TYR A 178 11.94 2.70 -8.04
N ILE A 179 11.31 3.66 -8.75
CA ILE A 179 11.97 4.36 -9.84
C ILE A 179 13.18 5.14 -9.32
N GLN A 180 13.03 5.90 -8.23
CA GLN A 180 14.12 6.70 -7.66
C GLN A 180 15.33 5.85 -7.27
N GLN A 181 15.12 4.67 -6.70
CA GLN A 181 16.20 3.77 -6.28
C GLN A 181 16.94 3.11 -7.43
N ASN A 182 16.25 2.79 -8.52
CA ASN A 182 16.82 2.01 -9.62
C ASN A 182 17.36 2.87 -10.75
N ILE A 183 16.76 4.04 -10.99
CA ILE A 183 17.12 4.85 -12.16
C ILE A 183 18.47 5.56 -12.02
N VAL A 184 18.91 5.81 -10.79
CA VAL A 184 20.21 6.45 -10.50
C VAL A 184 21.40 5.61 -10.97
N ASN A 185 21.20 4.30 -11.17
CA ASN A 185 22.23 3.38 -11.61
C ASN A 185 22.23 3.17 -13.14
N ILE A 186 21.31 3.82 -13.87
CA ILE A 186 21.19 3.70 -15.32
C ILE A 186 21.77 4.98 -15.94
N ASN A 187 22.88 4.86 -16.66
CA ASN A 187 23.57 6.02 -17.25
C ASN A 187 23.01 6.39 -18.63
N ASP A 188 22.61 5.38 -19.42
CA ASP A 188 22.12 5.57 -20.77
C ASP A 188 20.64 6.02 -20.78
N GLU A 189 20.32 7.03 -21.58
CA GLU A 189 18.97 7.61 -21.63
C GLU A 189 17.95 6.68 -22.31
N ASP A 190 18.38 5.86 -23.28
CA ASP A 190 17.50 4.87 -23.90
C ASP A 190 17.19 3.75 -22.91
N ASP A 191 18.19 3.30 -22.14
CA ASP A 191 17.98 2.32 -21.06
C ASP A 191 17.05 2.87 -19.95
N LYS A 192 17.18 4.15 -19.58
CA LYS A 192 16.24 4.80 -18.64
C LYS A 192 14.83 4.81 -19.19
N SER A 193 14.68 5.19 -20.46
CA SER A 193 13.39 5.22 -21.14
C SER A 193 12.75 3.83 -21.21
N GLN A 194 13.54 2.80 -21.53
CA GLN A 194 13.09 1.40 -21.51
C GLN A 194 12.68 0.96 -20.10
N PHE A 195 13.49 1.24 -19.08
CA PHE A 195 13.18 0.91 -17.69
C PHE A 195 11.85 1.54 -17.24
N ILE A 196 11.66 2.84 -17.48
CA ILE A 196 10.41 3.54 -17.14
C ILE A 196 9.24 2.94 -17.92
N THR A 197 9.44 2.58 -19.18
CA THR A 197 8.41 1.94 -20.00
C THR A 197 7.99 0.60 -19.40
N LYS A 198 8.92 -0.23 -18.90
CA LYS A 198 8.60 -1.48 -18.21
C LYS A 198 7.78 -1.25 -16.94
N VAL A 199 8.18 -0.26 -16.13
CA VAL A 199 7.48 0.11 -14.88
C VAL A 199 6.08 0.68 -15.17
N ALA A 200 5.98 1.59 -16.14
CA ALA A 200 4.71 2.17 -16.59
C ALA A 200 3.78 1.10 -17.20
N GLY A 201 4.34 0.12 -17.92
CA GLY A 201 3.61 -1.01 -18.48
C GLY A 201 2.90 -1.83 -17.41
N GLY A 202 3.56 -2.12 -16.28
CA GLY A 202 2.94 -2.81 -15.14
C GLY A 202 1.84 -1.99 -14.47
N ALA A 203 2.07 -0.70 -14.21
CA ALA A 203 1.05 0.18 -13.63
C ALA A 203 -0.17 0.33 -14.56
N ALA A 204 0.06 0.45 -15.88
CA ALA A 204 -1.00 0.46 -16.89
C ALA A 204 -1.78 -0.86 -16.93
N HIS A 205 -1.07 -1.99 -16.81
CA HIS A 205 -1.68 -3.31 -16.76
C HIS A 205 -2.66 -3.42 -15.59
N ALA A 206 -2.25 -2.99 -14.39
CA ALA A 206 -3.10 -2.99 -13.21
C ALA A 206 -4.31 -2.06 -13.34
N LEU A 207 -4.09 -0.82 -13.78
CA LEU A 207 -5.18 0.14 -13.98
C LEU A 207 -6.20 -0.33 -15.04
N ARG A 208 -5.72 -0.91 -16.14
CA ARG A 208 -6.58 -1.47 -17.19
C ARG A 208 -7.46 -2.60 -16.64
N ARG A 209 -6.89 -3.50 -15.83
CA ARG A 209 -7.66 -4.58 -15.19
C ARG A 209 -8.69 -4.02 -14.23
N PHE A 210 -8.30 -3.05 -13.40
CA PHE A 210 -9.22 -2.39 -12.49
C PHE A 210 -10.41 -1.74 -13.21
N HIS A 211 -10.13 -1.01 -14.29
CA HIS A 211 -11.15 -0.43 -15.15
C HIS A 211 -12.06 -1.48 -15.78
N LYS A 212 -11.50 -2.59 -16.27
CA LYS A 212 -12.27 -3.60 -16.98
C LYS A 212 -13.33 -4.25 -16.08
N TYR A 213 -13.00 -4.51 -14.81
CA TYR A 213 -13.83 -5.36 -13.95
C TYR A 213 -14.46 -4.66 -12.75
N TYR A 214 -13.91 -3.55 -12.26
CA TYR A 214 -14.28 -3.03 -10.93
C TYR A 214 -14.80 -1.58 -10.95
N GLY A 215 -14.04 -0.61 -11.47
CA GLY A 215 -14.45 0.79 -11.31
C GLY A 215 -13.49 1.84 -11.88
N ILE A 216 -13.57 3.04 -11.32
CA ILE A 216 -12.71 4.20 -11.58
C ILE A 216 -12.05 4.56 -10.24
N HIS A 217 -10.73 4.69 -10.22
CA HIS A 217 -9.95 4.79 -9.00
C HIS A 217 -10.00 6.20 -8.40
N MET A 218 -10.01 7.23 -9.24
CA MET A 218 -10.11 8.65 -8.88
C MET A 218 -8.89 9.28 -8.19
N ASP A 219 -7.83 8.50 -7.93
CA ASP A 219 -6.61 8.99 -7.27
C ASP A 219 -5.36 8.29 -7.78
N ILE A 220 -5.21 8.25 -9.10
CA ILE A 220 -4.04 7.67 -9.75
C ILE A 220 -2.80 8.55 -9.54
N LYS A 221 -1.84 8.04 -8.77
CA LYS A 221 -0.55 8.68 -8.46
C LYS A 221 0.52 7.60 -8.21
N PRO A 222 1.83 7.92 -8.30
CA PRO A 222 2.90 6.94 -8.12
C PRO A 222 2.87 6.14 -6.80
N HIS A 223 2.39 6.75 -5.72
CA HIS A 223 2.33 6.10 -4.40
C HIS A 223 1.22 5.04 -4.32
N ASN A 224 0.23 5.07 -5.23
CA ASN A 224 -0.89 4.14 -5.26
C ASN A 224 -0.62 2.91 -6.13
N PHE A 225 0.63 2.71 -6.56
CA PHE A 225 1.09 1.49 -7.17
C PHE A 225 2.28 0.96 -6.38
N VAL A 226 2.23 -0.31 -5.98
CA VAL A 226 3.34 -1.01 -5.34
C VAL A 226 3.87 -2.09 -6.26
N ILE A 227 5.18 -2.31 -6.27
CA ILE A 227 5.79 -3.37 -7.07
C ILE A 227 5.45 -4.72 -6.45
N SER A 228 5.03 -5.69 -7.27
CA SER A 228 4.79 -7.06 -6.80
C SER A 228 6.08 -7.69 -6.29
N LEU A 229 6.03 -8.45 -5.19
CA LEU A 229 7.20 -9.19 -4.71
C LEU A 229 7.56 -10.38 -5.62
N GLU A 230 6.60 -10.89 -6.39
CA GLU A 230 6.76 -12.03 -7.29
C GLU A 230 7.27 -11.63 -8.70
N ASN A 231 7.94 -10.49 -8.81
CA ASN A 231 8.39 -9.98 -10.10
C ASN A 231 9.49 -10.83 -10.72
N ASN A 232 9.34 -11.17 -12.00
CA ASN A 232 10.38 -11.82 -12.80
C ASN A 232 11.24 -10.75 -13.51
N SER A 233 12.55 -10.78 -13.30
CA SER A 233 13.52 -9.86 -13.92
C SER A 233 13.48 -9.87 -15.46
N ASP A 234 13.11 -11.01 -16.04
CA ASP A 234 13.09 -11.21 -17.50
C ASP A 234 11.76 -10.76 -18.13
N SER A 235 10.81 -10.32 -17.31
CA SER A 235 9.52 -9.83 -17.79
C SER A 235 9.67 -8.56 -18.61
N ARG A 236 8.80 -8.42 -19.63
CA ARG A 236 8.67 -7.19 -20.43
C ARG A 236 8.09 -6.03 -19.63
N ILE A 237 7.44 -6.32 -18.51
CA ILE A 237 6.87 -5.33 -17.60
C ILE A 237 7.24 -5.65 -16.16
N ILE A 238 7.33 -4.62 -15.33
CA ILE A 238 7.52 -4.78 -13.89
C ILE A 238 6.12 -4.74 -13.27
N GLU A 239 5.62 -5.90 -12.87
CA GLU A 239 4.26 -6.07 -12.33
C GLU A 239 4.07 -5.18 -11.10
N SER A 240 2.97 -4.43 -11.13
CA SER A 240 2.56 -3.51 -10.09
C SER A 240 1.17 -3.88 -9.62
N LYS A 241 0.89 -3.66 -8.34
CA LYS A 241 -0.43 -3.82 -7.73
C LYS A 241 -0.99 -2.45 -7.36
N LEU A 242 -2.27 -2.25 -7.64
CA LEU A 242 -3.00 -1.01 -7.31
C LEU A 242 -3.44 -1.04 -5.84
N ILE A 243 -3.30 0.09 -5.13
CA ILE A 243 -3.65 0.27 -3.72
C ILE A 243 -4.44 1.56 -3.49
N ASP A 244 -4.98 1.74 -2.27
CA ASP A 244 -5.68 2.96 -1.81
C ASP A 244 -6.98 3.27 -2.59
N PHE A 245 -8.00 2.45 -2.34
CA PHE A 245 -9.31 2.54 -3.03
C PHE A 245 -10.31 3.47 -2.33
N SER A 246 -9.84 4.31 -1.40
CA SER A 246 -10.66 5.20 -0.56
C SER A 246 -11.62 6.09 -1.38
N THR A 247 -11.19 6.56 -2.54
CA THR A 247 -11.93 7.48 -3.43
C THR A 247 -12.56 6.79 -4.65
N SER A 248 -12.41 5.46 -4.76
CA SER A 248 -12.87 4.72 -5.94
C SER A 248 -14.38 4.75 -6.08
N VAL A 249 -14.86 4.80 -7.32
CA VAL A 249 -16.29 4.83 -7.67
C VAL A 249 -16.63 3.80 -8.74
N TYR A 250 -17.87 3.32 -8.71
CA TYR A 250 -18.44 2.53 -9.81
C TYR A 250 -18.85 3.45 -10.96
N MET A 251 -18.90 2.90 -12.17
CA MET A 251 -19.35 3.65 -13.34
C MET A 251 -20.85 3.97 -13.23
N ASP A 252 -21.17 5.24 -13.03
CA ASP A 252 -22.54 5.77 -12.93
C ASP A 252 -22.93 6.63 -14.15
N GLY A 253 -22.03 6.77 -15.13
CA GLY A 253 -22.21 7.57 -16.34
C GLY A 253 -21.83 9.05 -16.19
N LYS A 254 -21.64 9.57 -14.96
CA LYS A 254 -21.20 10.95 -14.72
C LYS A 254 -19.68 11.08 -14.77
N VAL A 255 -18.99 10.08 -14.23
CA VAL A 255 -17.53 9.98 -14.26
C VAL A 255 -17.13 8.80 -15.12
N THR A 256 -16.08 8.98 -15.92
CA THR A 256 -15.56 7.93 -16.81
C THR A 256 -14.12 7.59 -16.45
N ARG A 257 -13.69 6.39 -16.87
CA ARG A 257 -12.31 5.89 -16.77
C ARG A 257 -11.25 6.86 -17.33
N LYS A 258 -11.67 7.84 -18.15
CA LYS A 258 -10.78 8.84 -18.74
C LYS A 258 -10.13 9.75 -17.70
N VAL A 259 -10.75 9.95 -16.54
CA VAL A 259 -10.13 10.70 -15.42
C VAL A 259 -8.85 10.01 -14.96
N ASP A 260 -8.90 8.70 -14.72
CA ASP A 260 -7.74 7.92 -14.34
C ASP A 260 -6.68 7.87 -15.45
N VAL A 261 -7.09 7.74 -16.71
CA VAL A 261 -6.16 7.77 -17.86
C VAL A 261 -5.43 9.10 -17.95
N TYR A 262 -6.12 10.21 -17.69
CA TYR A 262 -5.50 11.53 -17.63
C TYR A 262 -4.47 11.61 -16.49
N SER A 263 -4.87 11.21 -15.28
CA SER A 263 -3.97 11.20 -14.11
C SER A 263 -2.76 10.28 -14.32
N PHE A 264 -2.97 9.13 -14.96
CA PHE A 264 -1.91 8.22 -15.38
C PHE A 264 -0.95 8.88 -16.39
N GLY A 265 -1.48 9.55 -17.42
CA GLY A 265 -0.65 10.28 -18.39
C GLY A 265 0.19 11.39 -17.74
N VAL A 266 -0.39 12.15 -16.81
CA VAL A 266 0.33 13.16 -16.01
C VAL A 266 1.41 12.52 -15.15
N MET A 267 1.11 11.37 -14.54
CA MET A 267 2.07 10.59 -13.75
C MET A 267 3.29 10.19 -14.59
N ILE A 268 3.07 9.54 -15.75
CA ILE A 268 4.16 9.11 -16.64
C ILE A 268 4.95 10.31 -17.17
N TYR A 269 4.28 11.37 -17.60
CA TYR A 269 4.95 12.59 -18.03
C TYR A 269 5.87 13.16 -16.94
N LYS A 270 5.39 13.24 -15.69
CA LYS A 270 6.19 13.71 -14.56
C LYS A 270 7.39 12.82 -14.29
N LEU A 271 7.23 11.50 -14.39
CA LEU A 271 8.34 10.56 -14.22
C LEU A 271 9.40 10.76 -15.31
N LEU A 272 9.01 10.85 -16.57
CA LEU A 272 9.93 11.08 -17.71
C LEU A 272 10.62 12.46 -17.66
N HIS A 273 9.94 13.51 -17.19
CA HIS A 273 10.51 14.86 -17.10
C HIS A 273 11.35 15.11 -15.84
N LYS A 274 10.99 14.53 -14.69
CA LYS A 274 11.78 14.66 -13.45
C LYS A 274 13.20 14.12 -13.58
N LEU A 275 13.40 13.18 -14.49
CA LEU A 275 14.71 12.60 -14.79
C LEU A 275 15.58 13.51 -15.64
N ASN A 276 14.98 14.53 -16.26
CA ASN A 276 15.66 15.42 -17.17
C ASN A 276 16.19 16.70 -16.50
N LYS A 277 15.68 17.19 -15.35
CA LYS A 277 16.21 18.40 -14.64
C LYS A 277 15.91 18.49 -13.13
N ASP A 278 16.87 19.08 -12.39
CA ASP A 278 16.88 19.50 -10.99
C ASP A 278 15.57 20.17 -10.51
N PHE A 279 14.98 19.62 -9.45
CA PHE A 279 13.65 20.01 -8.95
C PHE A 279 13.64 21.30 -8.11
N ASP A 280 14.78 21.76 -7.62
CA ASP A 280 14.85 22.93 -6.72
C ASP A 280 14.79 24.28 -7.47
N LYS A 281 14.72 24.25 -8.81
CA LYS A 281 14.68 25.47 -9.64
C LYS A 281 13.34 25.74 -10.34
N ILE A 282 12.28 25.00 -10.01
CA ILE A 282 10.93 25.30 -10.55
C ILE A 282 10.38 26.52 -9.80
N ASN A 283 10.54 27.69 -10.40
CA ASN A 283 10.06 28.98 -9.89
C ASN A 283 8.52 29.00 -9.94
N LYS A 284 7.87 29.74 -9.02
CA LYS A 284 6.43 30.08 -9.03
C LYS A 284 5.90 30.55 -10.40
N ASN A 285 6.75 31.05 -11.30
CA ASN A 285 6.41 31.38 -12.68
C ASN A 285 6.07 30.17 -13.57
N ASP A 286 6.62 28.98 -13.32
CA ASP A 286 6.30 27.76 -14.08
C ASP A 286 4.88 27.26 -13.78
N LEU A 287 4.37 27.53 -12.58
CA LEU A 287 2.96 27.32 -12.22
C LEU A 287 2.01 28.34 -12.88
N LYS A 288 2.53 29.53 -13.23
CA LYS A 288 1.82 30.54 -14.01
C LYS A 288 1.78 30.17 -15.51
N ILE A 289 2.86 29.59 -16.03
CA ILE A 289 2.95 28.97 -17.37
C ILE A 289 2.01 27.75 -17.51
N ILE A 290 1.60 27.13 -16.40
CA ILE A 290 0.59 26.06 -16.41
C ILE A 290 -0.83 26.61 -16.65
N LYS A 291 -1.12 27.84 -16.19
CA LYS A 291 -2.45 28.45 -16.22
C LYS A 291 -2.69 29.37 -17.41
N GLU A 292 -1.64 29.96 -17.98
CA GLU A 292 -1.76 30.92 -19.07
C GLU A 292 -0.84 30.49 -20.22
N THR A 293 -1.34 30.54 -21.45
CA THR A 293 -0.67 30.37 -22.77
C THR A 293 -0.64 28.95 -23.42
N PRO A 294 -0.55 28.87 -24.78
CA PRO A 294 -1.19 27.90 -25.69
C PRO A 294 -0.52 26.52 -25.75
N PHE A 295 0.04 26.08 -24.64
CA PHE A 295 0.62 24.76 -24.44
C PHE A 295 -0.42 23.64 -24.40
N PHE A 296 -1.73 23.92 -24.45
CA PHE A 296 -2.73 22.86 -24.65
C PHE A 296 -2.47 22.09 -25.95
N LYS A 297 -2.01 22.75 -27.02
CA LYS A 297 -1.71 22.07 -28.30
C LYS A 297 -0.46 21.19 -28.22
N ALA A 298 0.58 21.64 -27.52
CA ALA A 298 1.79 20.85 -27.27
C ALA A 298 1.56 19.71 -26.25
N ARG A 299 0.76 19.97 -25.20
CA ARG A 299 0.31 18.96 -24.22
C ARG A 299 -0.63 17.94 -24.88
N LEU A 300 -1.55 18.39 -25.72
CA LEU A 300 -2.40 17.52 -26.53
C LEU A 300 -1.54 16.70 -27.48
N ASN A 301 -0.51 17.26 -28.11
CA ASN A 301 0.43 16.50 -28.93
C ASN A 301 1.25 15.49 -28.11
N HIS A 302 1.66 15.80 -26.88
CA HIS A 302 2.35 14.85 -26.00
C HIS A 302 1.42 13.76 -25.47
N VAL A 303 0.16 14.10 -25.15
CA VAL A 303 -0.88 13.14 -24.76
C VAL A 303 -1.32 12.30 -25.95
N ILE A 304 -1.34 12.85 -27.17
CA ILE A 304 -1.55 12.14 -28.43
C ILE A 304 -0.39 11.19 -28.68
N LYS A 305 0.87 11.64 -28.54
CA LYS A 305 2.05 10.76 -28.63
C LYS A 305 2.03 9.66 -27.58
N ALA A 306 1.66 9.97 -26.33
CA ALA A 306 1.52 8.99 -25.26
C ALA A 306 0.35 8.02 -25.52
N ARG A 307 -0.77 8.50 -26.07
CA ARG A 307 -1.89 7.68 -26.53
C ARG A 307 -1.45 6.76 -27.67
N ASP A 308 -0.73 7.27 -28.65
CA ASP A 308 -0.29 6.51 -29.82
C ASP A 308 0.75 5.47 -29.41
N PHE A 309 1.65 5.82 -28.49
CA PHE A 309 2.56 4.89 -27.83
C PHE A 309 1.80 3.82 -27.03
N PHE A 310 0.76 4.20 -26.29
CA PHE A 310 -0.09 3.28 -25.54
C PHE A 310 -0.89 2.33 -26.45
N ILE A 311 -1.41 2.83 -27.57
CA ILE A 311 -2.08 2.03 -28.61
C ILE A 311 -1.08 1.07 -29.24
N MET A 312 0.14 1.52 -29.53
CA MET A 312 1.23 0.69 -30.04
C MET A 312 1.58 -0.44 -29.05
N MET A 313 1.70 -0.14 -27.75
CA MET A 313 1.96 -1.14 -26.71
C MET A 313 0.82 -2.16 -26.53
N ILE A 314 -0.44 -1.74 -26.67
CA ILE A 314 -1.59 -2.66 -26.61
C ILE A 314 -1.67 -3.56 -27.86
N SER A 315 -1.14 -3.11 -28.99
CA SER A 315 -1.20 -3.85 -30.27
C SER A 315 -0.07 -4.88 -30.43
N THR A 316 0.89 -4.92 -29.50
CA THR A 316 2.08 -5.79 -29.52
C THR A 316 2.07 -6.87 -28.43
N VAL A 317 0.96 -7.01 -27.70
CA VAL A 317 0.68 -8.05 -26.70
C VAL A 317 -0.60 -8.78 -27.10
#